data_AF-A0A7D9J5S4-F1
#
_entry.id   AF-A0A7D9J5S4-F1
#
_cell.length_a   1.000
_cell.length_b   1.000
_cell.length_c   1.000
_cell.angle_alpha   90.00
_cell.angle_beta   90.00
_cell.angle_gamma   90.00
#
_symmetry.space_group_name_H-M   'P 1'
#
loop_
_entity.id
_entity.type
_entity.pdbx_description
1 polymer ?
#
loop_
_entity_poly.entity_id
_entity_poly.type
_entity_poly.pdbx_seq_one_letter_code
_entity_poly.pdbx_strand_id
1 'polypeptide(L)'
;MSKNKKLTKEEELLLQDFGRNVSTKSSLLFYCNAFFVSAVPLWLFWRVHEMDPQDSVILFSVMTLICTWFISYAYKNIKFQLKHKIALKIEHAVTREVNHQLDSKPETKKLTRQEKDERILWKKNNVADMEATTYSIFYNNTLFLFLMLIMSFYVARSFNPGVNYVMSTAAASGFVALLSTSSSATS
;
A
#
# COMPACT_ATOMS: atom_id res chain seq x y z
N MET A 1 -11.13 -31.62 -21.14
CA MET A 1 -12.12 -30.52 -21.16
C MET A 1 -12.57 -30.29 -19.71
N SER A 2 -11.90 -29.39 -18.99
CA SER A 2 -12.16 -29.17 -17.55
C SER A 2 -13.43 -28.34 -17.37
N LYS A 3 -14.41 -28.88 -16.62
CA LYS A 3 -15.67 -28.22 -16.29
C LYS A 3 -15.37 -26.92 -15.54
N ASN A 4 -15.81 -25.80 -16.11
CA ASN A 4 -15.84 -24.49 -15.49
C ASN A 4 -16.80 -24.53 -14.28
N LYS A 5 -16.31 -25.00 -13.13
CA LYS A 5 -17.06 -25.06 -11.88
C LYS A 5 -17.08 -23.64 -11.34
N LYS A 6 -18.23 -22.96 -11.43
CA LYS A 6 -18.43 -21.64 -10.79
C LYS A 6 -18.12 -21.81 -9.31
N LEU A 7 -17.07 -21.14 -8.84
CA LEU A 7 -16.67 -21.13 -7.44
C LEU A 7 -17.83 -20.58 -6.60
N THR A 8 -18.04 -21.18 -5.44
CA THR A 8 -19.02 -20.71 -4.47
C THR A 8 -18.56 -19.35 -3.91
N LYS A 9 -19.48 -18.44 -3.57
CA LYS A 9 -19.11 -17.09 -3.07
C LYS A 9 -18.14 -17.11 -1.89
N GLU A 10 -18.21 -18.14 -1.06
CA GLU A 10 -17.28 -18.36 0.05
C GLU A 10 -15.86 -18.72 -0.46
N GLU A 11 -15.76 -19.57 -1.48
CA GLU A 11 -14.47 -19.91 -2.10
C GLU A 11 -13.87 -18.71 -2.85
N GLU A 12 -14.69 -17.88 -3.49
CA GLU A 12 -14.25 -16.61 -4.09
C GLU A 12 -13.78 -15.61 -3.03
N LEU A 13 -14.48 -15.51 -1.89
CA LEU A 13 -14.06 -14.66 -0.77
C LEU A 13 -12.75 -15.13 -0.16
N LEU A 14 -12.58 -16.44 0.02
CA LEU A 14 -11.32 -17.03 0.47
C LEU A 14 -10.21 -16.78 -0.56
N LEU A 15 -10.45 -17.02 -1.85
CA LEU A 15 -9.51 -16.73 -2.93
C LEU A 15 -9.15 -15.24 -3.03
N GLN A 16 -10.09 -14.36 -2.73
CA GLN A 16 -9.87 -12.92 -2.68
C GLN A 16 -9.04 -12.51 -1.45
N ASP A 17 -9.21 -13.20 -0.33
CA ASP A 17 -8.40 -12.98 0.88
C ASP A 17 -6.98 -13.58 0.74
N PHE A 18 -6.83 -14.66 -0.03
CA PHE A 18 -5.54 -15.27 -0.35
C PHE A 18 -4.84 -14.65 -1.57
N GLY A 19 -5.58 -13.95 -2.43
CA GLY A 19 -5.04 -13.28 -3.61
C GLY A 19 -4.31 -11.99 -3.26
N ARG A 20 -3.11 -11.78 -3.80
CA ARG A 20 -2.39 -10.49 -3.71
C ARG A 20 -3.06 -9.36 -4.50
N ASN A 21 -4.22 -9.62 -5.10
CA ASN A 21 -4.97 -8.66 -5.89
C ASN A 21 -5.74 -7.71 -4.97
N VAL A 22 -5.25 -6.48 -4.86
CA VAL A 22 -5.93 -5.40 -4.15
C VAL A 22 -7.18 -4.96 -4.91
N SER A 23 -8.22 -4.55 -4.18
CA SER A 23 -9.43 -3.95 -4.78
C SER A 23 -9.07 -2.81 -5.74
N THR A 24 -9.78 -2.69 -6.87
CA THR A 24 -9.54 -1.66 -7.90
C THR A 24 -9.49 -0.25 -7.30
N LYS A 25 -10.34 0.02 -6.29
CA LYS A 25 -10.33 1.29 -5.54
C LYS A 25 -9.02 1.52 -4.81
N SER A 26 -8.51 0.52 -4.09
CA SER A 26 -7.22 0.61 -3.39
C SER A 26 -6.05 0.67 -4.36
N SER A 27 -6.09 -0.08 -5.47
CA SER A 27 -5.04 -0.01 -6.48
C SER A 27 -4.93 1.37 -7.10
N LEU A 28 -6.07 2.02 -7.40
CA LEU A 28 -6.08 3.40 -7.91
C LEU A 28 -5.50 4.35 -6.87
N LEU A 29 -5.95 4.27 -5.60
CA LEU A 29 -5.41 5.07 -4.51
C LEU A 29 -3.89 4.91 -4.36
N PHE A 30 -3.39 3.69 -4.53
CA PHE A 30 -1.96 3.38 -4.51
C PHE A 30 -1.20 4.01 -5.65
N TYR A 31 -1.66 3.88 -6.90
CA TYR A 31 -0.97 4.51 -8.03
C TYR A 31 -1.00 6.04 -7.94
N CYS A 32 -2.12 6.65 -7.53
CA CYS A 32 -2.20 8.09 -7.34
C CYS A 32 -1.22 8.57 -6.26
N ASN A 33 -1.20 7.92 -5.08
CA ASN A 33 -0.26 8.29 -4.01
C ASN A 33 1.19 8.05 -4.42
N ALA A 34 1.48 6.93 -5.09
CA ALA A 34 2.81 6.60 -5.58
C ALA A 34 3.31 7.65 -6.57
N PHE A 35 2.43 8.14 -7.45
CA PHE A 35 2.77 9.21 -8.39
C PHE A 35 3.14 10.51 -7.65
N PHE A 36 2.30 10.97 -6.71
CA PHE A 36 2.59 12.19 -5.94
C PHE A 36 3.90 12.10 -5.16
N VAL A 37 4.17 10.98 -4.48
CA VAL A 37 5.42 10.83 -3.72
C VAL A 37 6.63 10.73 -4.65
N SER A 38 6.50 10.08 -5.81
CA SER A 38 7.58 9.98 -6.80
C SER A 38 7.91 11.30 -7.52
N ALA A 39 7.04 12.31 -7.39
CA ALA A 39 7.30 13.67 -7.86
C ALA A 39 8.13 14.50 -6.86
N VAL A 40 8.23 14.08 -5.59
CA VAL A 40 9.02 14.80 -4.57
C VAL A 40 10.51 14.87 -4.95
N PRO A 41 11.17 13.78 -5.40
CA PRO A 41 12.53 13.83 -5.92
C PRO A 41 12.70 14.81 -7.10
N LEU A 42 11.71 14.93 -8.00
CA LEU A 42 11.78 15.89 -9.12
C LEU A 42 11.93 17.31 -8.58
N TRP A 43 11.07 17.68 -7.63
CA TRP A 43 11.11 18.99 -7.02
C TRP A 43 12.43 19.25 -6.29
N LEU A 44 12.93 18.24 -5.57
CA LEU A 44 14.19 18.32 -4.84
C LEU A 44 15.39 18.57 -5.75
N PHE A 45 15.50 17.86 -6.87
CA PHE A 45 16.63 18.01 -7.78
C PHE A 45 16.53 19.25 -8.66
N TRP A 46 15.31 19.69 -8.98
CA TRP A 46 15.11 20.97 -9.65
C TRP A 46 15.50 22.16 -8.75
N ARG A 47 15.03 22.18 -7.49
CA ARG A 47 15.21 23.37 -6.62
C ARG A 47 16.51 23.38 -5.82
N VAL A 48 17.03 22.22 -5.43
CA VAL A 48 18.20 22.14 -4.54
C VAL A 48 19.48 21.84 -5.31
N HIS A 49 19.42 20.94 -6.28
CA HIS A 49 20.58 20.58 -7.12
C HIS A 49 20.65 21.39 -8.42
N GLU A 50 19.77 22.40 -8.57
CA GLU A 50 19.70 23.34 -9.70
C GLU A 50 19.74 22.67 -11.09
N MET A 51 19.16 21.47 -11.19
CA MET A 51 19.13 20.71 -12.43
C MET A 51 18.02 21.26 -13.35
N ASP A 52 18.37 21.58 -14.60
CA ASP A 52 17.40 22.12 -15.57
C ASP A 52 16.33 21.06 -15.94
N PRO A 53 15.04 21.30 -15.64
CA PRO A 53 13.97 20.38 -15.99
C PRO A 53 13.76 20.20 -17.49
N GLN A 54 14.09 21.22 -18.29
CA GLN A 54 13.84 21.17 -19.74
C GLN A 54 14.83 20.23 -20.43
N ASP A 55 16.10 20.31 -20.05
CA ASP A 55 17.14 19.44 -20.61
C ASP A 55 17.02 17.99 -20.12
N SER A 56 16.51 17.78 -18.91
CA SER A 56 16.43 16.46 -18.27
C SER A 56 15.02 15.87 -18.21
N VAL A 57 14.06 16.40 -18.98
CA VAL A 57 12.65 16.00 -18.92
C VAL A 57 12.44 14.50 -19.17
N ILE A 58 13.22 13.92 -20.08
CA ILE A 58 13.14 12.50 -20.43
C ILE A 58 13.57 11.65 -19.23
N LEU A 59 14.71 11.99 -18.62
CA LEU A 59 15.27 11.27 -17.48
C LEU A 59 14.37 11.37 -16.25
N PHE A 60 13.81 12.55 -16.01
CA PHE A 60 12.82 12.79 -14.97
C PHE A 60 11.54 11.99 -15.17
N SER A 61 10.96 12.01 -16.38
CA SER A 61 9.74 11.25 -16.67
C SER A 61 9.93 9.74 -16.50
N VAL A 62 11.02 9.19 -17.05
CA VAL A 62 11.32 7.75 -16.98
C VAL A 62 11.53 7.30 -15.53
N MET A 63 12.33 8.04 -14.76
CA MET A 63 12.58 7.68 -13.37
C MET A 63 11.36 7.82 -12.48
N THR A 64 10.52 8.84 -12.70
CA THR A 64 9.27 8.98 -11.96
C THR A 64 8.31 7.82 -12.23
N LEU A 65 8.22 7.34 -13.47
CA LEU A 65 7.42 6.16 -13.82
C LEU A 65 7.94 4.88 -13.16
N ILE A 66 9.26 4.64 -13.23
CA ILE A 66 9.91 3.47 -12.60
C ILE A 66 9.70 3.52 -11.09
N CYS A 67 9.93 4.69 -10.46
CA CYS A 67 9.74 4.91 -9.04
C CYS A 67 8.28 4.69 -8.61
N THR A 68 7.32 5.24 -9.37
CA THR A 68 5.88 5.02 -9.15
C THR A 68 5.55 3.53 -9.17
N TRP A 69 6.12 2.78 -10.11
CA TRP A 69 5.90 1.34 -10.20
C TRP A 69 6.43 0.59 -8.97
N PHE A 70 7.68 0.86 -8.55
CA PHE A 70 8.26 0.24 -7.36
C PHE A 70 7.50 0.58 -6.07
N ILE A 71 7.13 1.84 -5.88
CA ILE A 71 6.39 2.29 -4.69
C ILE A 71 4.97 1.69 -4.67
N SER A 72 4.27 1.69 -5.81
CA SER A 72 2.95 1.06 -5.93
C SER A 72 3.01 -0.45 -5.66
N TYR A 73 4.07 -1.12 -6.13
CA TYR A 73 4.35 -2.52 -5.80
C TYR A 73 4.55 -2.71 -4.28
N ALA A 74 5.34 -1.85 -3.65
CA ALA A 74 5.60 -1.90 -2.22
C ALA A 74 4.34 -1.68 -1.36
N TYR A 75 3.46 -0.75 -1.74
CA TYR A 75 2.17 -0.54 -1.08
C TYR A 75 1.31 -1.80 -1.10
N LYS A 76 1.18 -2.43 -2.28
CA LYS A 76 0.38 -3.66 -2.44
C LYS A 76 0.92 -4.77 -1.54
N ASN A 77 2.25 -4.91 -1.47
CA ASN A 77 2.89 -5.97 -0.72
C ASN A 77 2.74 -5.79 0.81
N ILE A 78 2.97 -4.57 1.30
CA ILE A 78 2.80 -4.22 2.72
C ILE A 78 1.31 -4.32 3.11
N LYS A 79 0.38 -3.82 2.29
CA LYS A 79 -1.07 -3.96 2.55
C LYS A 79 -1.46 -5.43 2.72
N PHE A 80 -1.00 -6.31 1.82
CA PHE A 80 -1.33 -7.73 1.87
C PHE A 80 -0.88 -8.37 3.20
N GLN A 81 0.35 -8.08 3.64
CA GLN A 81 0.86 -8.60 4.92
C GLN A 81 0.14 -8.03 6.14
N LEU A 82 -0.16 -6.72 6.13
CA LEU A 82 -0.78 -6.06 7.27
C LEU A 82 -2.26 -6.39 7.41
N LYS A 83 -2.99 -6.61 6.32
CA LYS A 83 -4.43 -6.89 6.36
C LYS A 83 -4.74 -8.07 7.30
N HIS A 84 -4.00 -9.17 7.17
CA HIS A 84 -4.18 -10.35 8.02
C HIS A 84 -3.84 -10.06 9.49
N LYS A 85 -2.71 -9.40 9.75
CA LYS A 85 -2.27 -9.06 11.12
C LYS A 85 -3.24 -8.10 11.82
N ILE A 86 -3.75 -7.10 11.10
CA ILE A 86 -4.72 -6.11 11.61
C ILE A 86 -6.07 -6.80 11.87
N ALA A 87 -6.52 -7.67 10.96
CA ALA A 87 -7.76 -8.42 11.15
C ALA A 87 -7.76 -9.25 12.44
N LEU A 88 -6.64 -9.89 12.79
CA LEU A 88 -6.48 -10.63 14.05
C LEU A 88 -6.52 -9.71 15.29
N LYS A 89 -5.90 -8.53 15.24
CA LYS A 89 -5.86 -7.59 16.37
C LYS A 89 -7.21 -6.93 16.65
N ILE A 90 -7.99 -6.67 15.62
CA ILE A 90 -9.24 -5.89 15.70
C ILE A 90 -10.47 -6.76 16.00
N GLU A 91 -10.34 -8.08 15.87
CA GLU A 91 -11.43 -9.04 16.01
C GLU A 91 -12.28 -8.83 17.28
N HIS A 92 -11.63 -8.74 18.44
CA HIS A 92 -12.33 -8.57 19.72
C HIS A 92 -13.00 -7.18 19.85
N ALA A 93 -12.36 -6.13 19.34
CA ALA A 93 -12.89 -4.77 19.41
C ALA A 93 -14.11 -4.58 18.50
N VAL A 94 -14.03 -5.05 17.24
CA VAL A 94 -15.14 -4.96 16.28
C VAL A 94 -16.32 -5.85 16.69
N THR A 95 -16.05 -7.05 17.24
CA THR A 95 -17.12 -7.91 17.76
C THR A 95 -17.90 -7.23 18.88
N ARG A 96 -17.20 -6.55 19.80
CA ARG A 96 -17.83 -5.79 20.88
C ARG A 96 -18.61 -4.58 20.37
N GLU A 97 -18.06 -3.83 19.41
CA GLU A 97 -18.72 -2.65 18.83
C GLU A 97 -19.99 -3.04 18.07
N VAL A 98 -19.92 -4.07 17.21
CA VAL A 98 -21.07 -4.53 16.42
C VAL A 98 -22.14 -5.10 17.35
N ASN A 99 -21.79 -5.88 18.36
CA ASN A 99 -22.76 -6.37 19.35
C ASN A 99 -23.46 -5.21 20.08
N HIS A 100 -22.72 -4.18 20.49
CA HIS A 100 -23.30 -2.98 21.10
C HIS A 100 -24.23 -2.20 20.15
N GLN A 101 -23.87 -2.09 18.86
CA GLN A 101 -24.73 -1.45 17.84
C GLN A 101 -26.00 -2.26 17.55
N LEU A 102 -25.92 -3.60 17.63
CA LEU A 102 -27.05 -4.49 17.42
C LEU A 102 -28.01 -4.50 18.62
N ASP A 103 -27.48 -4.38 19.84
CA ASP A 103 -28.27 -4.34 21.08
C ASP A 103 -28.94 -2.98 21.33
N SER A 104 -28.37 -1.89 20.81
CA SER A 104 -28.91 -0.53 20.95
C SER A 104 -30.07 -0.21 20.00
N LYS A 105 -30.29 -1.01 18.96
CA LYS A 105 -31.42 -0.84 18.01
C LYS A 105 -32.46 -1.95 18.20
N PRO A 106 -33.74 -1.62 18.50
CA PRO A 106 -34.79 -2.63 18.75
C PRO A 106 -35.13 -3.48 17.51
N GLU A 107 -34.89 -2.97 16.30
CA GLU A 107 -35.15 -3.66 15.02
C GLU A 107 -34.12 -4.75 14.70
N THR A 108 -32.88 -4.60 15.18
CA THR A 108 -31.78 -5.55 14.96
C THR A 108 -31.72 -6.67 16.00
N LYS A 109 -32.54 -6.60 17.05
CA LYS A 109 -32.63 -7.64 18.09
C LYS A 109 -33.20 -8.96 17.55
N LYS A 110 -33.95 -8.89 16.44
CA LYS A 110 -34.53 -10.04 15.72
C LYS A 110 -33.61 -10.65 14.65
N LEU A 111 -32.39 -10.12 14.46
CA LEU A 111 -31.45 -10.67 13.49
C LEU A 111 -31.00 -12.08 13.88
N THR A 112 -30.98 -12.94 12.89
CA THR A 112 -30.53 -14.33 12.99
C THR A 112 -29.04 -14.36 13.33
N ARG A 113 -28.57 -15.38 14.06
CA ARG A 113 -27.15 -15.51 14.48
C ARG A 113 -26.18 -15.39 13.29
N GLN A 114 -26.56 -15.95 12.15
CA GLN A 114 -25.81 -15.86 10.89
C GLN A 114 -25.68 -14.43 10.34
N GLU A 115 -26.74 -13.62 10.38
CA GLU A 115 -26.71 -12.24 9.87
C GLU A 115 -25.84 -11.33 10.75
N LYS A 116 -25.75 -11.63 12.05
CA LYS A 116 -24.86 -10.93 12.98
C LYS A 116 -23.39 -11.24 12.66
N ASP A 117 -23.08 -12.52 12.46
CA ASP A 117 -21.72 -12.96 12.12
C ASP A 117 -21.26 -12.38 10.77
N GLU A 118 -22.17 -12.29 9.79
CA GLU A 118 -21.89 -11.66 8.49
C GLU A 118 -21.58 -10.15 8.61
N ARG A 119 -22.33 -9.42 9.46
CA ARG A 119 -22.05 -7.99 9.71
C ARG A 119 -20.71 -7.77 10.43
N ILE A 120 -20.39 -8.63 11.40
CA ILE A 120 -19.10 -8.59 12.09
C ILE A 120 -17.98 -8.84 11.09
N LEU A 121 -18.12 -9.87 10.25
CA LEU A 121 -17.14 -10.20 9.22
C LEU A 121 -16.95 -9.06 8.22
N TRP A 122 -18.05 -8.47 7.76
CA TRP A 122 -18.00 -7.33 6.83
C TRP A 122 -17.32 -6.11 7.44
N LYS A 123 -17.68 -5.74 8.69
CA LYS A 123 -17.07 -4.60 9.39
C LYS A 123 -15.59 -4.85 9.66
N LYS A 124 -15.22 -6.07 10.08
CA LYS A 124 -13.83 -6.50 10.29
C LYS A 124 -13.01 -6.34 9.01
N ASN A 125 -13.50 -6.86 7.89
CA ASN A 125 -12.81 -6.77 6.61
C ASN A 125 -12.69 -5.31 6.14
N ASN A 126 -13.73 -4.50 6.28
CA ASN A 126 -13.69 -3.10 5.86
C ASN A 126 -12.70 -2.25 6.70
N VAL A 127 -12.71 -2.41 8.03
CA VAL A 127 -11.77 -1.70 8.92
C VAL A 127 -10.34 -2.15 8.66
N ALA A 128 -10.10 -3.46 8.55
CA ALA A 128 -8.78 -3.99 8.25
C ALA A 128 -8.26 -3.50 6.89
N ASP A 129 -9.13 -3.42 5.86
CA ASP A 129 -8.72 -2.94 4.54
C ASP A 129 -8.35 -1.45 4.55
N MET A 130 -9.13 -0.61 5.24
CA MET A 130 -8.86 0.83 5.35
C MET A 130 -7.58 1.13 6.15
N GLU A 131 -7.40 0.48 7.30
CA GLU A 131 -6.20 0.67 8.13
C GLU A 131 -4.95 0.13 7.44
N ALA A 132 -5.01 -1.06 6.84
CA ALA A 132 -3.89 -1.63 6.09
C ALA A 132 -3.50 -0.74 4.90
N THR A 133 -4.48 -0.21 4.17
CA THR A 133 -4.25 0.72 3.06
C THR A 133 -3.53 1.97 3.55
N THR A 134 -4.06 2.61 4.60
CA THR A 134 -3.49 3.86 5.14
C THR A 134 -2.07 3.65 5.68
N TYR A 135 -1.86 2.59 6.47
CA TYR A 135 -0.56 2.25 7.02
C TYR A 135 0.45 1.96 5.91
N SER A 136 0.05 1.19 4.88
CA SER A 136 0.94 0.84 3.78
C SER A 136 1.44 2.07 3.01
N ILE A 137 0.58 3.07 2.79
CA ILE A 137 0.94 4.32 2.12
C ILE A 137 1.91 5.11 3.00
N PHE A 138 1.56 5.33 4.26
CA PHE A 138 2.35 6.13 5.18
C PHE A 138 3.76 5.55 5.42
N TYR A 139 3.84 4.26 5.73
CA TYR A 139 5.12 3.58 6.02
C TYR A 139 6.07 3.63 4.84
N ASN A 140 5.61 3.22 3.65
CA ASN A 140 6.44 3.23 2.44
C ASN A 140 6.83 4.64 2.01
N ASN A 141 5.94 5.64 2.15
CA ASN A 141 6.27 7.03 1.83
C ASN A 141 7.35 7.60 2.74
N THR A 142 7.19 7.39 4.05
CA THR A 142 8.15 7.88 5.04
C THR A 142 9.52 7.25 4.81
N LEU A 143 9.54 5.93 4.60
CA LEU A 143 10.78 5.19 4.35
C LEU A 143 11.44 5.63 3.03
N PHE A 144 10.67 5.79 1.95
CA PHE A 144 11.16 6.26 0.67
C PHE A 144 11.80 7.64 0.78
N LEU A 145 11.08 8.62 1.35
CA LEU A 145 11.58 9.99 1.49
C LEU A 145 12.82 10.05 2.38
N PHE A 146 12.83 9.31 3.48
CA PHE A 146 13.98 9.22 4.37
C PHE A 146 15.22 8.67 3.66
N LEU A 147 15.09 7.55 2.95
CA LEU A 147 16.20 6.96 2.20
C LEU A 147 16.65 7.84 1.04
N MET A 148 15.71 8.48 0.35
CA MET A 148 16.01 9.38 -0.77
C MET A 148 16.83 10.59 -0.30
N LEU A 149 16.48 11.18 0.86
CA LEU A 149 17.26 12.28 1.44
C LEU A 149 18.68 11.83 1.83
N ILE A 150 18.82 10.69 2.51
CA ILE A 150 20.14 10.17 2.90
C ILE A 150 20.99 9.88 1.65
N MET A 151 20.42 9.20 0.66
CA MET A 151 21.16 8.87 -0.56
C MET A 151 21.55 10.12 -1.34
N SER A 152 20.63 11.08 -1.50
CA SER A 152 20.89 12.27 -2.31
C SER A 152 21.89 13.22 -1.65
N PHE A 153 21.76 13.50 -0.35
CA PHE A 153 22.58 14.53 0.32
C PHE A 153 23.87 14.01 0.94
N TYR A 154 23.92 12.74 1.33
CA TYR A 154 25.09 12.18 2.05
C TYR A 154 25.87 11.19 1.21
N VAL A 155 25.21 10.27 0.48
CA VAL A 155 25.91 9.22 -0.27
C VAL A 155 26.34 9.71 -1.65
N ALA A 156 25.41 10.32 -2.39
CA ALA A 156 25.62 10.72 -3.77
C ALA A 156 26.06 12.20 -3.93
N ARG A 157 26.44 12.86 -2.83
CA ARG A 157 26.81 14.29 -2.79
C ARG A 157 27.92 14.68 -3.76
N SER A 158 28.90 13.80 -3.98
CA SER A 158 30.06 14.04 -4.84
C SER A 158 29.80 13.76 -6.32
N PHE A 159 28.64 13.20 -6.68
CA PHE A 159 28.31 12.86 -8.05
C PHE A 159 27.62 14.04 -8.77
N ASN A 160 27.65 13.98 -10.11
CA ASN A 160 26.87 14.89 -10.94
C ASN A 160 25.37 14.79 -10.58
N PRO A 161 24.62 15.91 -10.56
CA PRO A 161 23.18 15.93 -10.25
C PRO A 161 22.34 14.89 -10.98
N GLY A 162 22.60 14.62 -12.26
CA GLY A 162 21.85 13.63 -13.03
C GLY A 162 22.10 12.19 -12.56
N VAL A 163 23.36 11.85 -12.27
CA VAL A 163 23.74 10.53 -11.73
C VAL A 163 23.23 10.36 -10.31
N ASN A 164 23.33 11.42 -9.50
CA ASN A 164 22.80 11.44 -8.14
C ASN A 164 21.29 11.18 -8.14
N TYR A 165 20.53 11.86 -9.01
CA TYR A 165 19.08 11.66 -9.11
C TYR A 165 18.70 10.23 -9.44
N VAL A 166 19.31 9.66 -10.49
CA VAL A 166 19.02 8.28 -10.91
C VAL A 166 19.39 7.30 -9.80
N MET A 167 20.61 7.40 -9.27
CA MET A 167 21.11 6.46 -8.27
C MET A 167 20.28 6.53 -6.99
N SER A 168 19.98 7.73 -6.50
CA SER A 168 19.27 7.94 -5.24
C SER A 168 17.80 7.54 -5.35
N THR A 169 17.13 7.90 -6.46
CA THR A 169 15.73 7.56 -6.69
C THR A 169 15.56 6.06 -6.93
N ALA A 170 16.43 5.44 -7.73
CA ALA A 170 16.39 4.00 -7.99
C ALA A 170 16.77 3.18 -6.75
N ALA A 171 17.81 3.59 -6.02
CA ALA A 171 18.22 2.90 -4.80
C ALA A 171 17.13 3.00 -3.71
N ALA A 172 16.58 4.18 -3.46
CA ALA A 172 15.53 4.36 -2.44
C ALA A 172 14.26 3.58 -2.80
N SER A 173 13.76 3.69 -4.03
CA SER A 173 12.54 2.98 -4.46
C SER A 173 12.75 1.46 -4.52
N GLY A 174 13.90 1.01 -5.03
CA GLY A 174 14.28 -0.40 -5.04
C GLY A 174 14.41 -0.97 -3.63
N PHE A 175 15.05 -0.25 -2.71
CA PHE A 175 15.22 -0.70 -1.33
C PHE A 175 13.88 -0.78 -0.59
N VAL A 176 12.97 0.18 -0.79
CA VAL A 176 11.60 0.12 -0.27
C VAL A 176 10.85 -1.09 -0.83
N ALA A 177 10.96 -1.36 -2.13
CA ALA A 177 10.34 -2.53 -2.74
C ALA A 177 10.92 -3.86 -2.20
N LEU A 178 12.24 -3.92 -1.99
CA LEU A 178 12.89 -5.09 -1.38
C LEU A 178 12.42 -5.30 0.06
N LEU A 179 12.40 -4.25 0.88
CA LEU A 179 11.92 -4.34 2.27
C LEU A 179 10.44 -4.71 2.36
N SER A 180 9.64 -4.25 1.41
CA SER A 180 8.24 -4.68 1.32
C SER A 180 8.12 -6.19 1.14
N THR A 181 9.11 -6.82 0.48
CA THR A 181 9.14 -8.25 0.19
C THR A 181 9.81 -9.07 1.29
N SER A 182 10.84 -8.54 1.96
CA SER A 182 11.50 -9.25 3.07
C SER A 182 10.60 -9.40 4.29
N SER A 183 9.68 -8.47 4.52
CA SER A 183 8.63 -8.61 5.54
C SER A 183 7.65 -9.76 5.24
N SER A 184 7.66 -10.32 4.01
CA SER A 184 6.93 -11.56 3.68
C SER A 184 7.67 -12.84 4.11
N ALA A 185 8.98 -12.76 4.38
CA ALA A 185 9.85 -13.93 4.61
C ALA A 185 10.00 -14.31 6.09
N THR A 186 9.49 -13.49 7.01
CA THR A 186 9.47 -13.75 8.47
C THR A 186 8.06 -14.04 8.98
N SER A 187 7.30 -14.84 8.22
CA SER A 187 6.03 -15.41 8.67
C SER A 187 6.16 -16.91 8.93
#